data_AF-A0A6B2XN10-F1
#
_entry.id   AF-A0A6B2XN10-F1
#
_cell.length_a   1.000
_cell.length_b   1.000
_cell.length_c   1.000
_cell.angle_alpha   90.00
_cell.angle_beta   90.00
_cell.angle_gamma   90.00
#
_symmetry.space_group_name_H-M   'P 1'
#
loop_
_entity.id
_entity.type
_entity.pdbx_description
1 polymer ?
#
loop_
_entity_poly.entity_id
_entity_poly.type
_entity_poly.pdbx_seq_one_letter_code
_entity_poly.pdbx_strand_id
1 'polypeptide(L)' 'MTCMSTLTLTTWSLEMASPQDLVRAAVPGSEISVRRAEVPSPEFSRFLYASVGGDIH' A
#
# COMPACT_ATOMS: atom_id res chain seq x y z
N MET A 1 20.15 14.58 -31.29
CA MET A 1 20.46 13.15 -31.49
C MET A 1 20.42 12.50 -30.12
N THR A 2 19.25 11.98 -29.72
CA THR A 2 19.08 11.37 -28.39
C THR A 2 19.31 9.87 -28.54
N CYS A 3 20.29 9.33 -27.80
CA CYS A 3 20.55 7.89 -27.78
C CYS A 3 19.40 7.17 -27.05
N MET A 4 18.86 6.10 -27.64
CA MET A 4 17.92 5.20 -26.97
C MET A 4 18.73 4.22 -26.12
N SER A 5 18.67 4.34 -24.79
CA SER A 5 19.21 3.34 -23.88
C SER A 5 18.17 2.25 -23.62
N THR A 6 18.55 0.99 -23.78
CA THR A 6 17.74 -0.16 -23.37
C THR A 6 17.91 -0.43 -21.87
N LEU A 7 16.80 -0.67 -21.15
CA LEU A 7 16.80 -1.04 -19.73
C LEU A 7 16.16 -2.42 -19.58
N THR A 8 16.83 -3.34 -18.89
CA THR A 8 16.26 -4.66 -18.56
C THR A 8 15.33 -4.52 -17.35
N LEU A 9 14.05 -4.84 -17.55
CA LEU A 9 13.02 -4.73 -16.54
C LEU A 9 12.55 -6.13 -16.13
N THR A 10 12.56 -6.43 -14.84
CA THR A 10 11.98 -7.66 -14.31
C THR A 10 10.66 -7.33 -13.63
N THR A 11 9.56 -7.82 -14.19
CA THR A 11 8.23 -7.68 -13.59
C THR A 11 7.98 -8.88 -12.69
N TRP A 12 7.78 -8.63 -11.40
CA TRP A 12 7.32 -9.62 -10.43
C TRP A 12 5.86 -9.31 -10.09
N SER A 13 5.06 -10.36 -9.88
CA SER A 13 3.70 -10.25 -9.37
C SER A 13 3.53 -11.11 -8.13
N LEU A 14 2.67 -10.65 -7.24
CA LEU A 14 2.17 -11.42 -6.11
C LEU A 14 0.66 -11.59 -6.32
N GLU A 15 0.18 -12.83 -6.29
CA GLU A 15 -1.24 -13.14 -6.42
C GLU A 15 -1.72 -13.89 -5.17
N MET A 16 -2.95 -13.59 -4.73
CA MET A 16 -3.62 -14.30 -3.65
C MET A 16 -4.67 -15.23 -4.26
N ALA A 17 -4.39 -16.54 -4.27
CA ALA A 17 -5.20 -17.53 -4.99
C ALA A 17 -6.44 -18.01 -4.22
N SER A 18 -6.48 -17.83 -2.89
CA SER A 18 -7.62 -18.22 -2.09
C SER A 18 -7.83 -17.37 -0.84
N PRO A 19 -9.09 -16.99 -0.51
CA PRO A 19 -9.40 -16.32 0.75
C PRO A 19 -9.05 -17.15 1.99
N GLN A 20 -8.96 -18.47 1.88
CA GLN A 20 -8.64 -19.33 3.03
C GLN A 20 -7.17 -19.31 3.44
N ASP A 21 -6.30 -18.80 2.56
CA ASP A 21 -4.86 -18.64 2.84
C ASP A 21 -4.59 -17.37 3.68
N LEU A 22 -5.61 -16.54 3.90
CA LEU A 22 -5.53 -15.36 4.75
C LEU A 22 -5.37 -15.75 6.22
N VAL A 23 -4.25 -15.34 6.81
CA VAL A 23 -4.06 -15.40 8.25
C VAL A 23 -4.88 -14.28 8.90
N ARG A 24 -5.61 -14.62 9.96
CA ARG A 24 -6.40 -13.63 10.71
C ARG A 24 -5.48 -12.55 11.30
N ALA A 25 -5.82 -11.29 11.06
CA ALA A 25 -5.13 -10.17 11.68
C ALA A 25 -5.33 -10.18 13.21
N ALA A 26 -4.31 -9.72 13.94
CA ALA A 26 -4.44 -9.49 15.37
C ALA A 26 -5.49 -8.39 15.64
N VAL A 27 -6.26 -8.55 16.71
CA VAL A 27 -7.20 -7.52 17.15
C VAL A 27 -6.39 -6.30 17.60
N PRO A 28 -6.71 -5.09 17.11
CA PRO A 28 -6.06 -3.87 17.59
C PRO A 28 -6.21 -3.71 19.11
N GLY A 29 -5.23 -3.10 19.77
CA GLY A 29 -5.32 -2.78 21.20
C GLY A 29 -6.52 -1.87 21.52
N SER A 30 -6.96 -1.83 22.78
CA SER A 30 -8.15 -1.09 23.23
C SER A 30 -8.15 0.41 22.89
N GLU A 31 -6.95 0.98 22.77
CA GLU A 31 -6.75 2.41 22.43
C GLU A 31 -6.90 2.71 20.92
N ILE A 32 -6.95 1.68 20.06
CA ILE A 32 -6.92 1.84 18.61
C ILE A 32 -8.30 1.53 18.03
N SER A 33 -8.98 2.56 17.52
CA SER A 33 -10.24 2.38 16.79
C SER A 33 -10.01 2.33 15.28
N VAL A 34 -10.46 1.25 14.64
CA VAL A 34 -10.49 1.14 13.17
C VAL A 34 -11.89 1.54 12.67
N ARG A 35 -11.95 2.55 11.80
CA ARG A 35 -13.19 3.05 11.20
C ARG A 35 -13.00 3.20 9.69
N ARG A 36 -14.06 2.93 8.92
CA ARG A 36 -14.09 3.19 7.48
C ARG A 36 -14.40 4.68 7.24
N ALA A 37 -13.68 5.32 6.32
CA ALA A 37 -14.02 6.66 5.88
C ALA A 37 -15.37 6.67 5.15
N GLU A 38 -16.26 7.59 5.52
CA GLU A 38 -17.59 7.71 4.91
C GLU A 38 -17.55 8.41 3.55
N VAL A 39 -16.59 9.31 3.36
CA VAL A 39 -16.42 10.08 2.13
C VAL A 39 -15.03 9.77 1.54
N PRO A 40 -14.95 9.32 0.27
CA PRO A 40 -13.66 9.17 -0.40
C PRO A 40 -12.92 10.52 -0.50
N SER A 41 -11.65 10.57 -0.09
CA SER A 41 -10.81 11.78 -0.20
C SER A 41 -9.42 11.45 -0.76
N PRO A 42 -9.16 11.79 -2.03
CA PRO A 42 -7.83 11.63 -2.65
C PRO A 42 -6.73 12.43 -1.95
N GLU A 43 -7.03 13.64 -1.49
CA GLU A 43 -6.08 14.53 -0.82
C GLU A 43 -5.62 13.95 0.51
N PHE A 44 -6.54 13.38 1.29
CA PHE A 44 -6.22 12.71 2.54
C PHE A 44 -5.37 11.46 2.31
N SER A 45 -5.71 10.64 1.31
CA SER A 45 -4.88 9.48 0.92
C SER A 45 -3.45 9.88 0.55
N ARG A 46 -3.28 10.98 -0.21
CA ARG A 46 -1.96 11.51 -0.56
C ARG A 46 -1.18 12.01 0.66
N PHE A 47 -1.85 12.70 1.58
CA PHE A 47 -1.25 13.14 2.83
C PHE A 47 -0.73 11.96 3.66
N LEU A 48 -1.52 10.89 3.81
CA LEU A 48 -1.12 9.70 4.57
C LEU A 48 0.12 9.03 3.97
N TYR A 49 0.14 8.86 2.64
CA TYR A 49 1.28 8.23 1.96
C TYR A 49 2.58 9.02 2.19
N ALA A 50 2.54 10.35 2.06
CA ALA A 50 3.72 11.19 2.25
C ALA A 50 4.16 11.28 3.73
N SER A 51 3.20 11.41 4.65
CA SER A 51 3.49 11.73 6.05
C SER A 51 3.78 10.50 6.91
N VAL A 52 3.32 9.32 6.50
CA VAL A 52 3.52 8.07 7.26
C VAL A 52 4.51 7.14 6.56
N GLY A 53 4.53 7.13 5.23
CA GLY A 53 5.44 6.28 4.45
C GLY A 53 6.78 6.92 4.10
N GLY A 54 6.97 8.21 4.35
CA GLY A 54 8.14 8.98 3.93
C GLY A 54 9.45 8.62 4.64
N ASP A 55 9.38 8.16 5.90
CA ASP A 55 10.56 7.91 6.74
C ASP A 55 11.10 6.46 6.65
N ILE A 56 10.61 5.66 5.69
CA ILE A 56 11.10 4.30 5.47
C ILE A 56 12.27 4.36 4.46
N HIS A 57 13.51 4.32 4.97
CA HIS A 57 14.75 4.26 4.20
C HIS A 57 15.59 3.05 4.59
#